data_AF-A0A7S3I5G3-F1
#
_entry.id   AF-A0A7S3I5G3-F1
#
_cell.length_a   1.000
_cell.length_b   1.000
_cell.length_c   1.000
_cell.angle_alpha   90.00
_cell.angle_beta   90.00
_cell.angle_gamma   90.00
#
_symmetry.space_group_name_H-M   'P 1'
#
loop_
_entity.id
_entity.type
_entity.pdbx_description
1 polymer ?
#
loop_
_entity_poly.entity_id
_entity_poly.type
_entity_poly.pdbx_seq_one_letter_code
_entity_poly.pdbx_strand_id
1 'polypeptide(L)'
;MGASRSTSVCTLEKDVYGVGDTIRVRISCDNTRCKKPVKGFKLKLLRNLQCVTYTEDSEAPCYTNHQKYVAIEKIHENVDAREHIELATELILPEQDDYNPESFASMRQ
;
A
#
# COMPACT_ATOMS: atom_id res chain seq x y z
N MET A 1 -26.52 -13.64 15.13
CA MET A 1 -25.65 -13.67 13.92
C MET A 1 -24.20 -13.67 14.39
N GLY A 2 -23.46 -14.76 14.18
CA GLY A 2 -22.06 -14.87 14.66
C GLY A 2 -21.10 -14.08 13.78
N ALA A 3 -20.24 -13.27 14.38
CA ALA A 3 -19.21 -12.51 13.68
C ALA A 3 -18.22 -13.47 12.99
N SER A 4 -18.13 -13.40 11.66
CA SER A 4 -17.06 -14.04 10.90
C SER A 4 -15.87 -13.08 10.88
N ARG A 5 -14.68 -13.58 11.24
CA ARG A 5 -13.44 -12.79 11.27
C ARG A 5 -12.40 -13.47 10.38
N SER A 6 -11.94 -12.75 9.38
CA SER A 6 -10.72 -13.09 8.63
C SER A 6 -9.57 -12.27 9.21
N THR A 7 -8.40 -12.88 9.33
CA THR A 7 -7.17 -12.19 9.77
C THR A 7 -6.14 -12.31 8.67
N SER A 8 -5.46 -11.23 8.33
CA SER A 8 -4.36 -11.25 7.37
C SER A 8 -3.15 -10.52 7.94
N VAL A 9 -2.00 -11.19 7.91
CA VAL A 9 -0.72 -10.65 8.37
C VAL A 9 0.16 -10.44 7.15
N CYS A 10 0.67 -9.22 7.00
CA CYS A 10 1.59 -8.84 5.94
C CYS A 10 3.00 -8.70 6.54
N THR A 11 3.97 -9.41 5.97
CA THR A 11 5.36 -9.41 6.45
C THR A 11 6.30 -9.06 5.31
N LEU A 12 7.23 -8.14 5.60
CA LEU A 12 8.30 -7.73 4.69
C LEU A 12 9.59 -8.46 5.08
N GLU A 13 10.46 -8.72 4.10
CA GLU A 13 11.75 -9.38 4.37
C GLU A 13 12.79 -8.45 5.00
N LYS A 14 12.66 -7.13 4.77
CA LYS A 14 13.55 -6.09 5.29
C LYS A 14 12.72 -4.90 5.78
N ASP A 15 13.32 -4.12 6.68
CA ASP A 15 12.74 -2.85 7.16
C ASP A 15 13.13 -1.65 6.28
N VAL A 16 14.26 -1.75 5.56
CA VAL A 16 14.80 -0.70 4.70
C VAL A 16 15.11 -1.26 3.32
N TYR A 17 14.66 -0.56 2.28
CA TYR A 17 14.87 -0.91 0.88
C TYR A 17 15.53 0.25 0.14
N GLY A 18 16.48 -0.09 -0.73
CA GLY A 18 17.10 0.84 -1.65
C GLY A 18 16.27 1.06 -2.91
N VAL A 19 16.61 2.10 -3.66
CA VAL A 19 16.03 2.37 -4.98
C VAL A 19 16.31 1.18 -5.91
N GLY A 20 15.28 0.70 -6.62
CA GLY A 20 15.37 -0.48 -7.48
C GLY A 20 15.30 -1.83 -6.76
N ASP A 21 15.21 -1.86 -5.42
CA ASP A 21 15.04 -3.11 -4.69
C ASP A 21 13.67 -3.74 -4.95
N THR A 22 13.67 -5.07 -5.03
CA THR A 22 12.46 -5.89 -4.97
C THR A 22 12.00 -6.05 -3.52
N ILE A 23 10.79 -5.55 -3.23
CA ILE A 23 10.10 -5.72 -1.98
C ILE A 23 9.31 -7.03 -2.04
N ARG A 24 9.77 -8.04 -1.30
CA ARG A 24 9.03 -9.30 -1.14
C ARG A 24 8.04 -9.18 -0.01
N VAL A 25 6.77 -9.41 -0.34
CA VAL A 25 5.64 -9.30 0.58
C VAL A 25 5.06 -10.70 0.79
N ARG A 26 5.04 -11.14 2.05
CA ARG A 26 4.37 -12.38 2.45
C ARG A 26 3.04 -12.05 3.11
N ILE A 27 1.98 -12.70 2.66
CA ILE A 27 0.63 -12.54 3.19
C ILE A 27 0.19 -13.88 3.76
N SER A 28 -0.01 -13.95 5.07
CA SER A 28 -0.65 -15.08 5.73
C SER A 28 -2.11 -14.73 5.98
N CYS A 29 -3.04 -15.44 5.35
CA CYS A 29 -4.47 -15.19 5.47
C CYS A 29 -5.17 -16.35 6.16
N ASP A 30 -5.72 -16.09 7.35
CA ASP A 30 -6.58 -17.00 8.08
C ASP A 30 -8.05 -16.65 7.81
N ASN A 31 -8.70 -17.49 7.00
CA ASN A 31 -10.12 -17.44 6.68
C ASN A 31 -10.90 -18.62 7.30
N THR A 32 -10.31 -19.33 8.27
CA THR A 32 -10.86 -20.55 8.86
C THR A 32 -12.22 -20.34 9.54
N ARG A 33 -12.46 -19.12 10.04
CA ARG A 33 -13.71 -18.74 10.75
C ARG A 33 -14.76 -18.08 9.85
N CYS A 34 -14.51 -18.01 8.55
CA CYS A 34 -15.40 -17.35 7.60
C CYS A 34 -16.23 -18.36 6.81
N LYS A 35 -17.45 -17.95 6.48
CA LYS A 35 -18.36 -18.71 5.60
C LYS A 35 -18.21 -18.33 4.13
N LYS A 36 -17.47 -17.26 3.84
CA LYS A 36 -17.29 -16.70 2.50
C LYS A 36 -15.80 -16.69 2.15
N PRO A 37 -15.47 -16.87 0.86
CA PRO A 37 -14.09 -16.75 0.40
C PRO A 37 -13.62 -15.29 0.40
N VAL A 38 -12.32 -15.09 0.58
CA VAL A 38 -11.62 -13.84 0.27
C VAL A 38 -11.29 -13.85 -1.22
N LYS A 39 -11.70 -12.82 -1.96
CA LYS A 39 -11.65 -12.78 -3.44
C LYS A 39 -10.30 -12.34 -4.04
N GLY A 40 -9.30 -12.12 -3.19
CA GLY A 40 -8.01 -11.56 -3.58
C GLY A 40 -7.56 -10.42 -2.68
N PHE A 41 -6.36 -9.94 -2.99
CA PHE A 41 -5.66 -8.91 -2.22
C PHE A 41 -5.26 -7.77 -3.14
N LYS A 42 -5.24 -6.55 -2.59
CA LYS A 42 -4.74 -5.36 -3.29
C LYS A 42 -3.64 -4.75 -2.45
N LEU A 43 -2.39 -4.94 -2.88
CA LEU A 43 -1.24 -4.29 -2.28
C LEU A 43 -1.06 -2.91 -2.92
N LYS A 44 -0.72 -1.93 -2.08
CA LYS A 44 -0.45 -0.56 -2.53
C LYS A 44 0.81 -0.06 -1.85
N LEU A 45 1.76 0.37 -2.65
CA LEU A 45 2.93 1.09 -2.17
C LEU A 45 2.58 2.59 -2.14
N LEU A 46 2.62 3.18 -0.96
CA LEU A 46 2.26 4.57 -0.70
C LEU A 46 3.51 5.35 -0.33
N ARG A 47 3.72 6.49 -1.00
CA ARG A 47 4.71 7.48 -0.61
C ARG A 47 4.01 8.60 0.13
N ASN A 48 4.43 8.82 1.37
CA ASN A 48 4.01 9.96 2.17
C ASN A 48 5.06 11.07 1.99
N LEU A 49 4.63 12.20 1.44
CA LEU A 49 5.44 13.40 1.29
C LEU A 49 4.95 14.45 2.29
N GLN A 50 5.87 15.12 2.95
CA GLN A 50 5.56 16.29 3.77
C GLN A 50 6.31 17.48 3.19
N CYS A 51 5.57 18.43 2.64
CA CYS A 51 6.11 19.68 2.13
C CYS A 51 6.12 20.71 3.25
N VAL A 52 7.27 21.35 3.44
CA VAL A 52 7.42 22.49 4.35
C VAL A 52 7.55 23.74 3.51
N THR A 53 6.66 24.72 3.71
CA THR A 53 6.68 26.00 3.01
C THR A 53 6.87 27.14 3.99
N TYR A 54 7.75 28.07 3.64
CA TYR A 54 7.97 29.32 4.36
C TYR A 54 7.37 30.45 3.52
N THR A 55 6.40 31.18 4.08
CA THR A 55 5.83 32.37 3.43
C THR A 55 6.46 33.61 4.05
N GLU A 56 6.75 34.64 3.26
CA GLU A 56 7.42 35.87 3.72
C GLU A 56 6.67 36.56 4.89
N ASP A 57 5.36 36.33 4.99
CA ASP A 57 4.48 36.90 6.03
C ASP A 57 4.30 36.03 7.29
N SER A 58 4.96 34.87 7.40
CA SER A 58 4.80 33.94 8.54
C SER A 58 6.13 33.48 9.12
N GLU A 59 6.34 33.73 10.42
CA GLU A 59 7.48 33.22 11.18
C GLU A 59 7.41 31.70 11.41
N ALA A 60 6.23 31.08 11.20
CA ALA A 60 6.01 29.66 11.45
C ALA A 60 5.99 28.85 10.13
N PRO A 61 6.70 27.70 10.06
CA PRO A 61 6.65 26.82 8.89
C PRO A 61 5.24 26.24 8.69
N CYS A 62 4.75 26.28 7.45
CA CYS A 62 3.52 25.64 7.06
C CYS A 62 3.81 24.22 6.55
N TYR A 63 3.07 23.22 7.02
CA TYR A 63 3.25 21.81 6.66
C TYR A 63 2.07 21.31 5.82
N THR A 64 2.35 20.76 4.64
CA THR A 64 1.35 20.10 3.80
C THR A 64 1.73 18.64 3.63
N ASN A 65 0.84 17.73 4.03
CA ASN A 65 1.01 16.29 3.82
C ASN A 65 0.39 15.89 2.47
N HIS A 66 1.13 15.12 1.68
CA HIS A 66 0.69 14.58 0.41
C HIS A 66 0.93 13.07 0.36
N GLN A 67 0.04 12.32 -0.28
CA GLN A 67 0.16 10.88 -0.45
C GLN A 67 0.05 10.51 -1.92
N LYS A 68 1.00 9.73 -2.41
CA LYS A 68 1.02 9.26 -3.80
C LYS A 68 1.11 7.73 -3.85
N TYR A 69 0.32 7.12 -4.72
CA TYR A 69 0.48 5.69 -5.05
C TYR A 69 1.69 5.53 -5.96
N VAL A 70 2.62 4.69 -5.53
CA VAL A 70 3.89 4.40 -6.23
C VAL A 70 3.78 3.10 -7.02
N ALA A 71 3.09 2.11 -6.47
CA ALA A 71 2.81 0.85 -7.13
C ALA A 71 1.49 0.27 -6.59
N ILE A 72 0.77 -0.46 -7.44
CA ILE A 72 -0.46 -1.16 -7.07
C ILE A 72 -0.40 -2.55 -7.68
N GLU A 73 -0.44 -3.57 -6.84
CA GLU A 73 -0.48 -4.97 -7.27
C GLU A 73 -1.79 -5.61 -6.82
N LYS A 74 -2.43 -6.37 -7.72
CA LYS A 74 -3.68 -7.06 -7.46
C LYS A 74 -3.44 -8.56 -7.54
N ILE A 75 -3.51 -9.20 -6.38
CA ILE A 75 -3.39 -10.65 -6.27
C ILE A 75 -4.79 -11.24 -6.41
N HIS A 76 -4.99 -12.03 -7.46
CA HIS A 76 -6.28 -12.66 -7.77
C HIS A 76 -6.48 -14.03 -7.11
N GLU A 77 -5.54 -14.47 -6.28
CA GLU A 77 -5.66 -15.71 -5.52
C GLU A 77 -6.77 -15.61 -4.48
N ASN A 78 -7.72 -16.53 -4.58
CA ASN A 78 -8.82 -16.64 -3.64
C ASN A 78 -8.37 -17.43 -2.41
N VAL A 79 -8.88 -17.05 -1.24
CA VAL A 79 -8.78 -17.87 -0.02
C VAL A 79 -10.16 -18.41 0.25
N ASP A 80 -10.36 -19.72 0.12
CA ASP A 80 -11.69 -20.27 0.27
C ASP A 80 -12.21 -20.16 1.71
N ALA A 81 -13.52 -20.36 1.85
CA ALA A 81 -14.13 -20.38 3.17
C ALA A 81 -13.54 -21.53 3.98
N ARG A 82 -13.18 -21.24 5.23
CA ARG A 82 -12.59 -22.20 6.19
C ARG A 82 -11.14 -22.61 5.89
N GLU A 83 -10.44 -21.86 5.07
CA GLU A 83 -9.04 -22.13 4.73
C GLU A 83 -8.04 -21.16 5.38
N HIS A 84 -6.79 -21.60 5.44
CA HIS A 84 -5.62 -20.79 5.74
C HIS A 84 -4.62 -20.98 4.61
N ILE A 85 -4.11 -19.88 4.08
CA ILE A 85 -3.10 -19.90 3.03
C ILE A 85 -1.99 -18.89 3.29
N GLU A 86 -0.85 -19.13 2.66
CA GLU A 86 0.26 -18.20 2.59
C GLU A 86 0.57 -17.88 1.14
N LEU A 87 0.67 -16.58 0.85
CA LEU A 87 0.97 -16.04 -0.46
C LEU A 87 2.25 -15.23 -0.39
N ALA A 88 3.02 -15.25 -1.47
CA ALA A 88 4.17 -14.38 -1.64
C ALA A 88 4.03 -13.62 -2.96
N THR A 89 4.33 -12.33 -2.92
CA THR A 89 4.37 -11.50 -4.12
C THR A 89 5.52 -10.52 -4.04
N GLU A 90 5.87 -9.94 -5.18
CA GLU A 90 6.98 -9.02 -5.34
C GLU A 90 6.47 -7.67 -5.83
N LEU A 91 6.91 -6.60 -5.17
CA LEU A 91 6.69 -5.22 -5.60
C LEU A 91 8.05 -4.62 -5.93
N ILE A 92 8.17 -3.95 -7.06
CA ILE A 92 9.40 -3.24 -7.42
C ILE A 92 9.28 -1.80 -6.89
N LEU A 93 10.27 -1.35 -6.12
CA LEU A 93 10.37 0.07 -5.75
C LEU A 93 10.90 0.84 -6.97
N PRO A 94 10.10 1.72 -7.60
CA PRO A 94 10.52 2.39 -8.82
C PRO A 94 11.69 3.34 -8.57
N GLU A 95 12.57 3.44 -9.56
CA GLU A 95 13.79 4.25 -9.48
C GLU A 95 13.52 5.76 -9.47
N GLN A 96 12.41 6.19 -10.06
CA GLN A 96 11.95 7.56 -10.10
C GLN A 96 10.49 7.64 -9.66
N ASP A 97 10.11 8.75 -9.02
CA ASP A 97 8.70 9.13 -9.00
C ASP A 97 8.31 9.43 -10.43
N ASP A 98 7.34 8.71 -11.00
CA ASP A 98 6.72 9.12 -12.26
C ASP A 98 6.18 10.53 -12.06
N TYR A 99 6.90 11.55 -12.54
CA TYR A 99 6.36 12.89 -12.64
C TYR A 99 5.25 12.81 -13.68
N ASN A 100 4.01 12.64 -13.22
CA ASN A 100 2.84 12.75 -14.07
C ASN A 100 2.29 14.18 -13.94
N PRO A 101 2.61 15.11 -14.85
CA PRO A 101 2.12 16.49 -14.80
C PRO A 101 0.58 16.59 -14.81
N GLU A 102 -0.14 15.57 -15.31
CA GLU A 102 -1.60 15.56 -15.32
C GLU A 102 -2.21 15.41 -13.92
N SER A 103 -1.48 14.84 -12.96
CA SER A 103 -1.94 14.73 -11.57
C SER A 103 -1.97 16.06 -10.81
N PHE A 104 -1.32 17.10 -11.32
CA PHE A 104 -1.41 18.48 -10.81
C PHE A 104 -2.53 19.29 -11.47
N ALA A 105 -2.97 18.91 -12.67
CA ALA A 105 -4.02 19.63 -13.40
C ALA A 105 -5.41 19.47 -12.76
N SER A 106 -5.64 18.39 -12.01
CA SER A 106 -6.91 18.18 -11.28
C SER A 106 -7.03 18.97 -9.97
N MET A 107 -6.01 19.74 -9.57
CA MET A 107 -6.01 20.57 -8.34
C MET A 107 -6.30 22.06 -8.61
N ARG A 108 -6.64 22.44 -9.85
CA ARG A 108 -7.10 23.79 -10.22
C ARG A 108 -8.58 23.83 -10.65
N GLN A 109 -9.42 22.98 -10.08
CA GLN A 109 -10.89 23.09 -10.19
C GLN A 109 -11.51 23.18 -8.80
#